data_AF-A0A1G7B522-F1
#
_entry.id   AF-A0A1G7B522-F1
#
_cell.length_a   1.000
_cell.length_b   1.000
_cell.length_c   1.000
_cell.angle_alpha   90.00
_cell.angle_beta   90.00
_cell.angle_gamma   90.00
#
_symmetry.space_group_name_H-M   'P 1'
#
loop_
_entity.id
_entity.type
_entity.pdbx_description
1 polymer ?
#
loop_
_entity_poly.entity_id
_entity_poly.type
_entity_poly.pdbx_seq_one_letter_code
_entity_poly.pdbx_strand_id
1 'polypeptide(L)'
;MGNSKFSTWMYRVSLNTALVYFKKDQRKIDKTPLDAHIDVVDNNESDRKEEKLAYLYKAVQELNAVEKALIFLFLENQSHKEIAENLGISEVNARVRLNRTKEKLQIIIKKNGYEF
;
A
#
# COMPACT_ATOMS: atom_id res chain seq x y z
N MET A 1 3.64 7.00 -19.72
CA MET A 1 4.52 7.36 -18.59
C MET A 1 3.63 7.71 -17.40
N GLY A 2 3.60 6.89 -16.33
CA GLY A 2 2.65 7.07 -15.22
C GLY A 2 2.72 6.02 -14.09
N ASN A 3 3.28 4.84 -14.37
CA ASN A 3 3.35 3.70 -13.43
C ASN A 3 4.25 3.91 -12.20
N SER A 4 5.24 4.80 -12.28
CA SER A 4 6.13 5.12 -11.15
C SER A 4 5.41 5.93 -10.07
N LYS A 5 4.56 6.90 -10.43
CA LYS A 5 3.81 7.72 -9.47
C LYS A 5 2.86 6.88 -8.62
N PHE A 6 2.14 5.96 -9.24
CA PHE A 6 1.21 5.07 -8.53
C PHE A 6 1.92 4.07 -7.61
N SER A 7 2.99 3.41 -8.09
CA SER A 7 3.75 2.47 -7.26
C SER A 7 4.34 3.17 -6.02
N THR A 8 4.91 4.37 -6.22
CA THR A 8 5.42 5.20 -5.13
C THR A 8 4.31 5.68 -4.20
N TRP A 9 3.14 6.04 -4.73
CA TRP A 9 1.99 6.40 -3.92
C TRP A 9 1.51 5.24 -3.06
N MET A 10 1.38 4.03 -3.63
CA MET A 10 0.96 2.83 -2.90
C MET A 10 1.93 2.51 -1.77
N TYR A 11 3.23 2.61 -2.04
CA TYR A 11 4.27 2.47 -1.03
C TYR A 11 4.13 3.53 0.08
N ARG A 12 3.95 4.81 -0.29
CA ARG A 12 3.74 5.90 0.68
C ARG A 12 2.48 5.72 1.51
N VAL A 13 1.36 5.30 0.92
CA VAL A 13 0.12 5.04 1.65
C VAL A 13 0.34 3.91 2.64
N SER A 14 0.94 2.80 2.21
CA SER A 14 1.23 1.66 3.09
C SER A 14 2.16 2.04 4.25
N LEU A 15 3.25 2.76 3.95
CA LEU A 15 4.24 3.21 4.94
C LEU A 15 3.65 4.25 5.91
N ASN A 16 2.93 5.25 5.41
CA ASN A 16 2.32 6.28 6.25
C ASN A 16 1.24 5.69 7.16
N THR A 17 0.45 4.73 6.67
CA THR A 17 -0.51 4.01 7.50
C THR A 17 0.21 3.19 8.58
N ALA A 18 1.28 2.47 8.24
CA ALA A 18 2.06 1.74 9.23
C ALA A 18 2.57 2.69 10.33
N LEU A 19 3.13 3.85 9.94
CA LEU A 19 3.59 4.87 10.89
C LEU A 19 2.46 5.45 11.76
N VAL A 20 1.29 5.75 11.19
CA VAL A 20 0.12 6.22 11.95
C VAL A 20 -0.36 5.16 12.92
N TYR A 21 -0.41 3.90 12.50
CA TYR A 21 -0.80 2.77 13.34
C TYR A 21 0.17 2.60 14.51
N PHE A 22 1.48 2.59 14.27
CA PHE A 22 2.50 2.51 15.33
C PHE A 22 2.45 3.70 16.29
N LYS A 23 2.24 4.93 15.80
CA LYS A 23 2.08 6.12 16.68
C LYS A 23 0.82 6.05 17.54
N LYS A 24 -0.29 5.53 16.99
CA LYS A 24 -1.56 5.35 17.73
C LYS A 24 -1.47 4.23 18.76
N ASP A 25 -0.70 3.18 18.47
CA ASP A 25 -0.42 2.09 19.39
C ASP A 25 0.46 2.54 20.58
N GLN A 26 1.50 3.33 20.33
CA GLN A 26 2.32 3.91 21.40
C GLN A 26 1.54 4.90 22.30
N ARG A 27 0.60 5.69 21.73
CA ARG A 27 -0.30 6.55 22.53
C ARG A 27 -1.29 5.80 23.41
N LYS A 28 -1.59 4.52 23.14
CA LYS A 28 -2.44 3.71 24.02
C LYS A 28 -1.70 3.23 25.27
N ILE A 29 -0.37 3.22 25.25
CA ILE A 29 0.48 2.75 26.35
C ILE A 29 0.71 3.88 27.39
N ASP A 30 0.80 5.14 26.96
CA ASP A 30 0.90 6.31 27.86
C ASP A 30 -0.48 6.83 28.30
N LYS A 31 -1.18 6.08 29.16
CA LYS A 31 -2.28 6.62 29.97
C LYS A 31 -1.76 7.04 31.34
N THR A 32 -1.01 8.13 31.38
CA THR A 32 -0.80 8.91 32.61
C THR A 32 -1.48 10.25 32.41
N PRO A 33 -2.37 10.73 33.31
CA PRO A 33 -3.07 11.98 33.08
C PRO A 33 -2.15 13.13 33.46
N LEU A 34 -1.67 13.89 32.48
CA LEU A 34 -1.23 15.26 32.75
C LEU A 34 -1.61 16.17 31.58
N ASP A 35 -2.14 17.31 31.99
CA ASP A 35 -2.75 18.39 31.25
C ASP A 35 -1.99 18.91 30.03
N ALA A 36 -2.78 19.55 29.17
CA ALA A 36 -2.39 20.59 28.22
C ALA A 36 -1.50 20.17 27.04
N HIS A 37 -2.19 19.84 25.95
CA HIS A 37 -1.92 20.17 24.54
C HIS A 37 -2.30 18.96 23.69
N ILE A 38 -3.61 18.81 23.48
CA ILE A 38 -4.11 17.98 22.40
C ILE A 38 -3.72 18.71 21.12
N ASP A 39 -2.53 18.39 20.60
CA ASP A 39 -2.25 18.56 19.18
C ASP A 39 -3.40 17.90 18.46
N VAL A 40 -4.26 18.73 17.87
CA VAL A 40 -5.32 18.31 16.97
C VAL A 40 -4.61 17.71 15.77
N VAL A 41 -4.24 16.42 15.89
CA VAL A 41 -3.89 15.61 14.75
C VAL A 41 -5.12 15.68 13.86
N ASP A 42 -4.98 16.36 12.72
CA ASP A 42 -6.05 16.62 11.78
C ASP A 42 -6.80 15.32 11.47
N ASN A 43 -7.95 15.12 12.13
CA ASN A 43 -8.73 13.89 12.01
C ASN A 43 -9.13 13.66 10.55
N ASN A 44 -9.33 14.73 9.77
CA ASN A 44 -9.64 14.63 8.35
C ASN A 44 -8.53 13.95 7.54
N GLU A 45 -7.26 14.17 7.89
CA GLU A 45 -6.13 13.56 7.19
C GLU A 45 -6.02 12.07 7.54
N SER A 46 -6.33 11.70 8.78
CA SER A 46 -6.38 10.30 9.22
C SER A 46 -7.52 9.54 8.55
N ASP A 47 -8.72 10.11 8.51
CA ASP A 47 -9.91 9.49 7.89
C ASP A 47 -9.69 9.27 6.38
N ARG A 48 -9.11 10.25 5.69
CA ARG A 48 -8.73 10.12 4.27
C ARG A 48 -7.66 9.05 4.03
N LYS A 49 -6.75 8.81 4.98
CA LYS A 49 -5.74 7.74 4.90
C LYS A 49 -6.38 6.36 5.08
N GLU A 50 -7.29 6.22 6.05
CA GLU A 50 -8.04 4.99 6.29
C GLU A 50 -8.92 4.61 5.09
N GLU A 51 -9.57 5.58 4.45
CA GLU A 51 -10.39 5.34 3.27
C GLU A 51 -9.55 4.86 2.06
N LYS A 52 -8.40 5.52 1.80
CA LYS A 52 -7.44 5.12 0.75
C LYS A 52 -6.93 3.70 0.95
N LEU A 53 -6.63 3.36 2.19
CA LEU A 53 -6.20 2.03 2.57
C LEU A 53 -7.30 1.00 2.33
N ALA A 54 -8.55 1.33 2.65
CA ALA A 54 -9.69 0.44 2.40
C ALA A 54 -9.87 0.14 0.90
N TYR A 55 -9.73 1.14 0.02
CA TYR A 55 -9.77 0.93 -1.43
C TYR A 55 -8.60 0.07 -1.93
N LEU A 56 -7.39 0.30 -1.40
CA LEU A 56 -6.22 -0.52 -1.74
C LEU A 56 -6.41 -1.98 -1.30
N TYR A 57 -6.89 -2.23 -0.09
CA TYR A 57 -7.17 -3.59 0.38
C TYR A 57 -8.20 -4.29 -0.49
N LYS A 58 -9.32 -3.62 -0.80
CA LYS A 58 -10.34 -4.17 -1.71
C LYS A 58 -9.74 -4.53 -3.06
N ALA A 59 -8.93 -3.65 -3.64
CA ALA A 59 -8.28 -3.89 -4.92
C ALA A 59 -7.29 -5.05 -4.89
N VAL A 60 -6.51 -5.19 -3.81
CA VAL A 60 -5.60 -6.33 -3.62
C VAL A 60 -6.39 -7.63 -3.45
N GLN A 61 -7.57 -7.62 -2.83
CA GLN A 61 -8.37 -8.84 -2.67
C GLN A 61 -8.87 -9.41 -4.00
N GLU A 62 -9.11 -8.57 -5.01
CA GLU A 62 -9.49 -8.95 -6.37
C GLU A 62 -8.33 -9.53 -7.22
N LEU A 63 -7.10 -9.47 -6.71
CA LEU A 63 -5.97 -10.12 -7.35
C LEU A 63 -5.98 -11.64 -7.13
N ASN A 64 -5.53 -12.38 -8.15
CA ASN A 64 -5.27 -13.81 -7.98
C ASN A 64 -4.01 -14.05 -7.12
N ALA A 65 -3.78 -15.30 -6.71
CA ALA A 65 -2.66 -15.64 -5.81
C ALA A 65 -1.29 -15.20 -6.35
N VAL A 66 -1.06 -15.34 -7.66
CA VAL A 66 0.23 -14.97 -8.26
C VAL A 66 0.40 -13.46 -8.36
N GLU A 67 -0.66 -12.74 -8.70
CA GLU A 67 -0.69 -11.28 -8.70
C GLU A 67 -0.43 -10.72 -7.28
N LYS A 68 -1.03 -11.33 -6.24
CA LYS A 68 -0.76 -10.97 -4.84
C LYS A 68 0.71 -11.19 -4.47
N ALA A 69 1.29 -12.34 -4.84
CA ALA A 69 2.70 -12.63 -4.59
C ALA A 69 3.64 -11.63 -5.30
N LEU A 70 3.35 -11.27 -6.55
CA LEU A 70 4.14 -10.29 -7.30
C LEU A 70 4.15 -8.91 -6.61
N ILE A 71 2.99 -8.45 -6.12
CA ILE A 71 2.88 -7.17 -5.42
C ILE A 71 3.57 -7.22 -4.06
N PHE A 72 3.39 -8.31 -3.31
CA PHE A 72 4.04 -8.49 -2.01
C PHE A 72 5.57 -8.40 -2.14
N LEU A 73 6.17 -9.20 -3.02
CA LEU A 73 7.63 -9.21 -3.21
C LEU A 73 8.16 -7.86 -3.73
N PHE A 74 7.39 -7.16 -4.57
CA PHE A 74 7.72 -5.80 -5.01
C PHE A 74 7.72 -4.80 -3.84
N LEU A 75 6.78 -4.91 -2.90
CA LEU A 75 6.71 -4.04 -1.71
C LEU A 75 7.85 -4.31 -0.72
N GLU A 76 8.33 -5.56 -0.68
CA GLU A 76 9.57 -5.94 0.03
C GLU A 76 10.85 -5.46 -0.67
N ASN A 77 10.73 -4.57 -1.66
CA ASN A 77 11.83 -4.01 -2.46
C ASN A 77 12.67 -5.05 -3.23
N GLN A 78 12.11 -6.23 -3.53
CA GLN A 78 12.81 -7.20 -4.36
C GLN A 78 12.90 -6.73 -5.82
N SER A 79 14.06 -6.97 -6.42
CA SER A 79 14.30 -6.78 -7.84
C SER A 79 13.49 -7.75 -8.70
N HIS A 80 13.31 -7.44 -9.98
CA HIS A 80 12.62 -8.35 -10.91
C HIS A 80 13.29 -9.73 -11.00
N LYS A 81 14.61 -9.78 -10.80
CA LYS A 81 15.39 -11.02 -10.79
C LYS A 81 15.05 -11.87 -9.56
N GLU A 82 15.09 -11.29 -8.37
CA GLU A 82 14.73 -11.99 -7.11
C GLU A 82 13.28 -12.45 -7.12
N ILE A 83 12.35 -11.63 -7.63
CA ILE A 83 10.95 -12.01 -7.81
C ILE A 83 10.81 -13.22 -8.74
N ALA A 84 11.58 -13.23 -9.83
CA ALA A 84 11.54 -14.31 -10.82
C ALA A 84 12.08 -15.63 -10.23
N GLU A 85 13.19 -15.56 -9.49
CA GLU A 85 13.78 -16.68 -8.77
C GLU A 85 12.79 -17.25 -7.73
N ASN A 86 12.18 -16.39 -6.92
CA ASN A 86 11.21 -16.79 -5.88
C ASN A 86 9.93 -17.42 -6.45
N LEU A 87 9.52 -17.03 -7.66
CA LEU A 87 8.29 -17.53 -8.29
C LEU A 87 8.53 -18.63 -9.34
N GLY A 88 9.78 -19.01 -9.59
CA GLY A 88 10.12 -20.03 -10.60
C GLY A 88 9.73 -19.63 -12.03
N ILE A 89 9.78 -18.33 -12.35
CA ILE A 89 9.46 -17.79 -13.69
C ILE A 89 10.67 -17.03 -14.27
N SER A 90 10.62 -16.65 -15.55
CA SER A 90 11.67 -15.80 -16.13
C SER A 90 11.57 -14.35 -15.63
N GLU A 91 12.70 -13.64 -15.57
CA GLU A 91 12.74 -12.22 -15.20
C GLU A 91 11.82 -11.35 -16.08
N VAL A 92 11.80 -11.64 -17.39
CA VAL A 92 10.92 -10.95 -18.34
C VAL A 92 9.45 -11.20 -17.99
N ASN A 93 9.08 -12.44 -17.66
CA ASN A 93 7.71 -12.78 -17.26
C ASN A 93 7.33 -12.10 -15.94
N ALA A 94 8.24 -12.09 -14.94
CA ALA A 94 8.04 -11.37 -13.68
C ALA A 94 7.79 -9.87 -13.91
N ARG A 95 8.61 -9.21 -14.73
CA ARG A 95 8.47 -7.79 -15.08
C ARG A 95 7.14 -7.50 -15.77
N VAL A 96 6.77 -8.28 -16.78
CA VAL A 96 5.52 -8.09 -17.54
C VAL A 96 4.31 -8.32 -16.65
N ARG A 97 4.29 -9.41 -15.87
CA ARG A 97 3.17 -9.72 -14.97
C ARG A 97 3.04 -8.69 -13.85
N LEU A 98 4.15 -8.23 -13.27
CA LEU A 98 4.14 -7.19 -12.26
C LEU A 98 3.55 -5.88 -12.81
N ASN A 99 3.97 -5.45 -14.00
CA ASN A 99 3.40 -4.25 -14.64
C ASN A 99 1.90 -4.39 -14.89
N ARG A 100 1.46 -5.51 -15.47
CA ARG A 100 0.03 -5.79 -15.67
C ARG A 100 -0.75 -5.81 -14.36
N THR A 101 -0.16 -6.35 -13.29
CA THR A 101 -0.77 -6.39 -11.96
C THR A 101 -0.93 -4.97 -11.38
N LYS A 102 0.08 -4.12 -11.54
CA LYS A 102 0.03 -2.70 -11.12
C LYS A 102 -1.04 -1.92 -11.90
N GLU A 103 -1.15 -2.16 -13.21
CA GLU A 103 -2.19 -1.56 -14.05
C GLU A 103 -3.58 -2.04 -13.64
N LYS A 104 -3.75 -3.34 -13.38
CA LYS A 104 -4.99 -3.92 -12.87
C LYS A 104 -5.41 -3.28 -11.54
N LEU A 105 -4.48 -3.12 -10.59
CA LEU A 105 -4.75 -2.43 -9.33
C LEU A 105 -5.20 -0.98 -9.54
N GLN A 106 -4.56 -0.22 -10.44
CA GLN A 106 -4.99 1.13 -10.77
C GLN A 106 -6.43 1.16 -11.30
N ILE A 107 -6.77 0.24 -12.19
CA ILE A 107 -8.11 0.13 -12.77
C ILE A 107 -9.15 -0.17 -11.69
N ILE A 108 -8.87 -1.14 -10.81
CA ILE A 108 -9.80 -1.53 -9.74
C ILE A 108 -9.99 -0.39 -8.73
N ILE A 109 -8.91 0.28 -8.33
CA ILE A 109 -8.98 1.42 -7.40
C ILE A 109 -9.81 2.56 -7.99
N LYS A 110 -9.61 2.89 -9.28
CA LYS A 110 -10.42 3.90 -9.98
C LYS A 110 -11.89 3.50 -10.06
N LYS A 111 -12.18 2.25 -10.39
CA LYS A 111 -13.55 1.71 -10.42
C LYS A 111 -14.22 1.80 -9.06
N ASN A 112 -13.47 1.62 -7.98
CA ASN A 112 -13.97 1.70 -6.62
C ASN A 112 -14.18 3.14 -6.11
N GLY A 113 -14.08 4.14 -6.99
CA GLY A 113 -14.43 5.54 -6.68
C GLY A 113 -13.25 6.43 -6.26
N TYR A 114 -12.01 5.97 -6.47
CA TYR A 114 -10.82 6.72 -6.09
C TYR A 114 -10.08 7.28 -7.31
N GLU A 115 -10.09 8.61 -7.47
CA GLU A 115 -9.26 9.33 -8.45
C GLU A 115 -7.94 9.78 -7.81
N PHE A 116 -6.85 9.70 -8.60
CA PHE A 116 -5.48 10.04 -8.21
C PHE A 116 -5.14 11.49 -8.50
#